data_AF-A0AAU4K670-F1
#
_entry.id   AF-A0AAU4K670-F1
#
_cell.length_a   1.000
_cell.length_b   1.000
_cell.length_c   1.000
_cell.angle_alpha   90.00
_cell.angle_beta   90.00
_cell.angle_gamma   90.00
#
_symmetry.space_group_name_H-M   'P 1'
#
loop_
_entity.id
_entity.type
_entity.pdbx_description
1 polymer ?
#
loop_
_entity_poly.entity_id
_entity_poly.type
_entity_poly.pdbx_seq_one_letter_code
_entity_poly.pdbx_strand_id
1 'polypeptide(L)'
;MRLFLTCLGVDGHDDLLVSVTGRGATIGVVLNAIDDRPSDRALAGEIEHAEMTRLGLRPVELDLREHADVARLATVDALWVRGGNTFALRSAMAAHGADTVITRRIGDDSLGYAGYSAGAAVLSPDLSAVAEVDDPSVVASPITIGLGVLDRPLIPHIGGSYDDGIACTALSRRLAAEGITHHALRDGEALVSLGGELRLVPRR
;
A
#
# COMPACT_ATOMS: atom_id res chain seq x y z
N MET A 1 -3.63 14.17 6.89
CA MET A 1 -3.12 12.82 6.59
C MET A 1 -1.83 12.93 5.80
N ARG A 2 -0.87 12.03 6.07
CA ARG A 2 0.41 11.94 5.37
C ARG A 2 0.47 10.60 4.62
N LEU A 3 0.56 10.66 3.29
CA LEU A 3 0.49 9.50 2.41
C LEU A 3 1.67 9.51 1.43
N PHE A 4 2.28 8.36 1.19
CA PHE A 4 3.27 8.11 0.15
C PHE A 4 2.91 6.83 -0.60
N LEU A 5 2.42 6.95 -1.83
CA LEU A 5 1.90 5.81 -2.61
C LEU A 5 2.65 5.68 -3.93
N THR A 6 3.19 4.51 -4.22
CA THR A 6 4.03 4.24 -5.41
C THR A 6 3.62 2.94 -6.11
N CYS A 7 4.26 2.63 -7.23
CA CYS A 7 4.08 1.36 -7.90
C CYS A 7 5.03 0.30 -7.34
N LEU A 8 6.33 0.60 -7.18
CA LEU A 8 7.32 -0.39 -6.81
C LEU A 8 8.35 0.17 -5.82
N GLY A 9 8.31 -0.34 -4.58
CA GLY A 9 9.21 0.14 -3.53
C GLY A 9 9.13 1.65 -3.39
N VAL A 10 10.28 2.30 -3.18
CA VAL A 10 10.36 3.76 -2.98
C VAL A 10 10.40 4.54 -4.30
N ASP A 11 10.59 3.86 -5.44
CA ASP A 11 10.60 4.47 -6.78
C ASP A 11 11.54 5.69 -6.93
N GLY A 12 12.65 5.72 -6.17
CA GLY A 12 13.64 6.81 -6.16
C GLY A 12 13.20 8.07 -5.41
N HIS A 13 12.08 8.04 -4.69
CA HIS A 13 11.50 9.16 -3.96
C HIS A 13 11.82 9.15 -2.46
N ASP A 14 13.03 8.73 -2.09
CA ASP A 14 13.53 8.59 -0.72
C ASP A 14 13.14 9.77 0.20
N ASP A 15 13.40 11.00 -0.24
CA ASP A 15 13.13 12.21 0.53
C ASP A 15 11.63 12.40 0.84
N LEU A 16 10.75 11.97 -0.08
CA LEU A 16 9.31 12.09 0.07
C LEU A 16 8.77 11.06 1.05
N LEU A 17 9.26 9.82 0.98
CA LEU A 17 8.94 8.79 1.96
C LEU A 17 9.35 9.28 3.36
N VAL A 18 10.59 9.76 3.53
CA VAL A 18 11.07 10.29 4.82
C VAL A 18 10.28 11.52 5.28
N SER A 19 9.81 12.36 4.36
CA SER A 19 8.94 13.50 4.70
C SER A 19 7.57 13.07 5.21
N VAL A 20 7.03 11.95 4.71
CA VAL A 20 5.76 11.36 5.17
C VAL A 20 5.93 10.67 6.52
N THR A 21 6.99 9.88 6.69
CA THR A 21 7.19 9.04 7.87
C THR A 21 7.80 9.81 9.04
N GLY A 22 8.68 10.77 8.76
CA GLY A 22 9.49 11.48 9.74
C GLY A 22 10.89 10.87 9.89
N ARG A 23 11.91 11.72 10.00
CA ARG A 23 13.30 11.28 10.18
C ARG A 23 13.44 10.45 11.46
N GLY A 24 14.01 9.26 11.36
CA GLY A 24 14.18 8.38 12.51
C GLY A 24 12.87 7.84 13.08
N ALA A 25 11.79 7.82 12.30
CA ALA A 25 10.52 7.21 12.71
C ALA A 25 10.66 5.70 12.92
N THR A 26 9.95 5.16 13.91
CA THR A 26 9.67 3.73 14.02
C THR A 26 8.60 3.37 13.00
N ILE A 27 8.94 2.55 12.01
CA ILE A 27 8.06 2.22 10.89
C ILE A 27 7.65 0.75 10.94
N GLY A 28 6.34 0.50 10.96
CA GLY A 28 5.80 -0.85 10.87
C GLY A 28 5.87 -1.36 9.44
N VAL A 29 6.62 -2.44 9.20
CA VAL A 29 6.72 -3.11 7.89
C VAL A 29 5.68 -4.21 7.82
N VAL A 30 4.72 -4.07 6.91
CA VAL A 30 3.62 -5.03 6.72
C VAL A 30 3.88 -5.85 5.48
N LEU A 31 4.05 -7.16 5.65
CA LEU A 31 4.34 -8.10 4.55
C LEU A 31 3.12 -8.88 4.05
N ASN A 32 1.93 -8.71 4.66
CA ASN A 32 0.79 -9.59 4.45
C ASN A 32 0.25 -9.67 3.00
N ALA A 33 0.65 -8.76 2.11
CA ALA A 33 0.34 -8.85 0.68
C ALA A 33 0.96 -10.07 -0.03
N ILE A 34 1.92 -10.78 0.58
CA ILE A 34 2.51 -12.03 0.04
C ILE A 34 2.19 -13.25 0.91
N ASP A 35 1.10 -13.21 1.69
CA ASP A 35 0.70 -14.37 2.49
C ASP A 35 0.32 -15.59 1.61
N ASP A 36 0.01 -15.36 0.34
CA ASP A 36 -0.21 -16.39 -0.70
C ASP A 36 1.10 -17.02 -1.22
N ARG A 37 2.26 -16.41 -0.91
CA ARG A 37 3.60 -16.81 -1.34
C ARG A 37 4.57 -16.92 -0.17
N PRO A 38 4.36 -17.88 0.76
CA PRO A 38 5.13 -17.97 2.00
C PRO A 38 6.63 -18.22 1.79
N SER A 39 7.04 -18.80 0.66
CA SER A 39 8.45 -18.99 0.29
C SER A 39 9.21 -17.67 0.14
N ASP A 40 8.52 -16.61 -0.28
CA ASP A 40 9.13 -15.34 -0.66
C ASP A 40 9.24 -14.41 0.55
N ARG A 41 8.52 -14.71 1.63
CA ARG A 41 8.33 -13.82 2.78
C ARG A 41 9.63 -13.46 3.49
N ALA A 42 10.52 -14.43 3.69
CA ALA A 42 11.79 -14.18 4.38
C ALA A 42 12.67 -13.17 3.62
N LEU A 43 12.88 -13.41 2.31
CA LEU A 43 13.66 -12.53 1.45
C LEU A 43 12.99 -11.16 1.31
N ALA A 44 11.67 -11.11 1.12
CA ALA A 44 10.93 -9.86 1.06
C ALA A 44 11.10 -9.07 2.36
N GLY A 45 10.97 -9.72 3.52
CA GLY A 45 11.19 -9.10 4.83
C GLY A 45 12.59 -8.49 4.95
N GLU A 46 13.63 -9.22 4.56
CA GLU A 46 15.02 -8.71 4.56
C GLU A 46 15.17 -7.47 3.67
N ILE A 47 14.61 -7.49 2.46
CA ILE A 47 14.67 -6.37 1.51
C ILE A 47 13.96 -5.13 2.08
N GLU A 48 12.71 -5.27 2.54
CA GLU A 48 11.95 -4.13 3.07
C GLU A 48 12.62 -3.54 4.33
N HIS A 49 13.14 -4.39 5.23
CA HIS A 49 13.84 -3.92 6.43
C HIS A 49 15.15 -3.22 6.09
N ALA A 50 15.93 -3.77 5.15
CA ALA A 50 17.17 -3.15 4.72
C ALA A 50 16.92 -1.77 4.10
N GLU A 51 15.88 -1.66 3.26
CA GLU A 51 15.53 -0.40 2.61
C GLU A 51 15.06 0.67 3.60
N MET A 52 14.17 0.31 4.53
CA MET A 52 13.74 1.26 5.57
C MET A 52 14.90 1.68 6.48
N THR A 53 15.81 0.76 6.79
CA THR A 53 17.04 1.08 7.56
C THR A 53 17.96 2.00 6.79
N ARG A 54 18.16 1.78 5.48
CA ARG A 54 18.96 2.64 4.59
C ARG A 54 18.46 4.08 4.59
N LEU A 55 17.14 4.27 4.67
CA LEU A 55 16.49 5.57 4.76
C LEU A 55 16.57 6.24 6.14
N GLY A 56 17.23 5.59 7.11
CA GLY A 56 17.39 6.10 8.48
C GLY A 56 16.14 5.94 9.33
N LEU A 57 15.24 5.02 8.98
CA LEU A 57 14.07 4.65 9.78
C LEU A 57 14.40 3.45 10.68
N ARG A 58 13.55 3.17 11.66
CA ARG A 58 13.65 1.99 12.54
C ARG A 58 12.54 1.00 12.18
N PRO A 59 12.76 0.08 11.23
CA PRO A 59 11.73 -0.85 10.81
C PRO A 59 11.45 -1.89 11.89
N VAL A 60 10.17 -2.22 12.02
CA VAL A 60 9.69 -3.35 12.82
C VAL A 60 8.65 -4.11 12.01
N GLU A 61 8.81 -5.42 11.84
CA GLU A 61 7.75 -6.22 11.20
C GLU A 61 6.48 -6.20 12.05
N LEU A 62 5.34 -6.07 11.35
CA LEU A 62 3.99 -6.24 11.89
C LEU A 62 3.24 -7.25 11.03
N ASP A 63 2.92 -8.41 11.58
CA ASP A 63 1.99 -9.36 10.98
C ASP A 63 0.56 -9.03 11.41
N LEU A 64 -0.25 -8.49 10.50
CA LEU A 64 -1.60 -8.02 10.83
C LEU A 64 -2.58 -9.16 11.17
N ARG A 65 -2.18 -10.41 10.95
CA ARG A 65 -2.91 -11.61 11.39
C ARG A 65 -2.70 -11.92 12.86
N GLU A 66 -1.72 -11.29 13.51
CA GLU A 66 -1.39 -11.52 14.91
C GLU A 66 -1.92 -10.38 15.78
N HIS A 67 -2.73 -10.71 16.78
CA HIS A 67 -3.34 -9.70 17.67
C HIS A 67 -2.28 -8.83 18.38
N ALA A 68 -1.13 -9.42 18.74
CA ALA A 68 -0.03 -8.71 19.37
C ALA A 68 0.57 -7.62 18.47
N ASP A 69 0.70 -7.89 17.17
CA ASP A 69 1.24 -6.93 16.20
C ASP A 69 0.21 -5.86 15.83
N VAL A 70 -1.08 -6.22 15.78
CA VAL A 70 -2.16 -5.23 15.65
C VAL A 70 -2.17 -4.27 16.84
N ALA A 71 -1.89 -4.71 18.06
CA ALA A 71 -1.74 -3.81 19.20
C ALA A 71 -0.54 -2.84 19.05
N ARG A 72 0.54 -3.27 18.38
CA ARG A 72 1.72 -2.44 18.10
C ARG A 72 1.45 -1.37 17.03
N LEU A 73 0.37 -1.47 16.28
CA LEU A 73 -0.12 -0.37 15.44
C LEU A 73 -0.44 0.89 16.24
N ALA A 74 -0.53 0.87 17.57
CA ALA A 74 -0.70 2.07 18.38
C ALA A 74 0.61 2.82 18.66
N THR A 75 1.77 2.17 18.48
CA THR A 75 3.07 2.70 18.95
C THR A 75 4.03 3.05 17.82
N VAL A 76 3.78 2.59 16.59
CA VAL A 76 4.58 2.99 15.42
C VAL A 76 4.22 4.40 14.96
N ASP A 77 5.21 5.11 14.41
CA ASP A 77 5.06 6.47 13.89
C ASP A 77 4.52 6.47 12.45
N ALA A 78 4.84 5.41 11.69
CA ALA A 78 4.43 5.22 10.31
C ALA A 78 4.25 3.74 9.95
N LEU A 79 3.62 3.48 8.81
CA LEU A 79 3.54 2.17 8.17
C LEU A 79 4.21 2.18 6.80
N TRP A 80 4.87 1.07 6.50
CA TRP A 80 5.32 0.67 5.17
C TRP A 80 4.57 -0.60 4.76
N VAL A 81 3.67 -0.48 3.79
CA VAL A 81 2.83 -1.58 3.32
C VAL A 81 3.23 -1.97 1.92
N ARG A 82 3.81 -3.16 1.79
CA ARG A 82 4.37 -3.61 0.53
C ARG A 82 3.33 -4.11 -0.47
N GLY A 83 3.78 -4.25 -1.71
CA GLY A 83 3.02 -4.83 -2.82
C GLY A 83 2.89 -6.35 -2.75
N GLY A 84 2.00 -6.90 -3.56
CA GLY A 84 1.67 -8.32 -3.58
C GLY A 84 0.24 -8.49 -4.06
N ASN A 85 -0.51 -9.41 -3.47
CA ASN A 85 -1.93 -9.58 -3.72
C ASN A 85 -2.76 -8.70 -2.76
N THR A 86 -3.61 -7.84 -3.33
CA THR A 86 -4.45 -6.89 -2.57
C THR A 86 -5.47 -7.60 -1.67
N PHE A 87 -5.99 -8.77 -2.06
CA PHE A 87 -6.98 -9.51 -1.27
C PHE A 87 -6.36 -10.24 -0.08
N ALA A 88 -5.13 -10.78 -0.24
CA ALA A 88 -4.34 -11.27 0.88
C ALA A 88 -4.09 -10.17 1.92
N LEU A 89 -3.64 -9.00 1.47
CA LEU A 89 -3.43 -7.83 2.32
C LEU A 89 -4.72 -7.37 3.02
N ARG A 90 -5.81 -7.21 2.26
CA ARG A 90 -7.08 -6.74 2.79
C ARG A 90 -7.66 -7.70 3.83
N SER A 91 -7.53 -9.00 3.61
CA SER A 91 -7.92 -10.05 4.58
C SER A 91 -7.14 -9.93 5.89
N ALA A 92 -5.81 -9.79 5.81
CA ALA A 92 -4.98 -9.60 7.01
C ALA A 92 -5.32 -8.30 7.77
N MET A 93 -5.62 -7.21 7.06
CA MET A 93 -6.07 -5.97 7.70
C MET A 93 -7.42 -6.13 8.43
N ALA A 94 -8.29 -7.06 8.00
CA ALA A 94 -9.59 -7.30 8.62
C ALA A 94 -9.53 -8.18 9.88
N ALA A 95 -8.61 -9.14 9.94
CA ALA A 95 -8.62 -10.26 10.89
C ALA A 95 -8.79 -9.84 12.37
N HIS A 96 -8.14 -8.75 12.79
CA HIS A 96 -8.19 -8.24 14.16
C HIS A 96 -8.50 -6.73 14.25
N GLY A 97 -9.17 -6.17 13.25
CA GLY A 97 -9.54 -4.75 13.23
C GLY A 97 -8.37 -3.79 12.97
N ALA A 98 -7.28 -4.29 12.36
CA ALA A 98 -6.14 -3.46 11.97
C ALA A 98 -6.58 -2.35 10.98
N ASP A 99 -7.49 -2.67 10.05
CA ASP A 99 -8.09 -1.70 9.14
C ASP A 99 -8.69 -0.48 9.86
N THR A 100 -9.42 -0.70 10.95
CA THR A 100 -10.03 0.36 11.76
C THR A 100 -8.99 1.22 12.45
N VAL A 101 -7.93 0.61 13.01
CA VAL A 101 -6.83 1.35 13.66
C VAL A 101 -6.05 2.18 12.63
N ILE A 102 -5.72 1.58 11.49
CA ILE A 102 -4.95 2.22 10.41
C ILE A 102 -5.73 3.42 9.85
N THR A 103 -6.98 3.21 9.42
CA THR A 103 -7.82 4.26 8.83
C THR A 103 -8.03 5.43 9.78
N ARG A 104 -8.36 5.14 11.06
CA ARG A 104 -8.49 6.17 12.09
C ARG A 104 -7.20 6.97 12.25
N ARG A 105 -6.06 6.30 12.43
CA ARG A 105 -4.79 7.00 12.69
C ARG A 105 -4.29 7.81 11.49
N ILE A 106 -4.56 7.37 10.26
CA ILE A 106 -4.33 8.16 9.04
C ILE A 106 -5.22 9.41 9.05
N GLY A 107 -6.51 9.25 9.33
CA GLY A 107 -7.49 10.35 9.38
C GLY A 107 -7.14 11.41 10.44
N ASP A 108 -6.70 10.96 11.61
CA ASP A 108 -6.24 11.81 12.72
C ASP A 108 -4.81 12.39 12.48
N ASP A 109 -4.18 12.10 11.34
CA ASP A 109 -2.81 12.48 10.96
C ASP A 109 -1.69 11.98 11.91
N SER A 110 -2.06 11.08 12.84
CA SER A 110 -1.17 10.50 13.84
C SER A 110 -0.29 9.36 13.32
N LEU A 111 -0.51 8.90 12.09
CA LEU A 111 0.24 7.83 11.43
C LEU A 111 0.57 8.26 10.00
N GLY A 112 1.86 8.26 9.64
CA GLY A 112 2.27 8.35 8.24
C GLY A 112 2.04 7.01 7.54
N TYR A 113 1.37 6.99 6.39
CA TYR A 113 1.18 5.77 5.62
C TYR A 113 1.99 5.82 4.33
N ALA A 114 2.82 4.82 4.13
CA ALA A 114 3.57 4.61 2.92
C ALA A 114 3.30 3.20 2.38
N GLY A 115 3.09 3.05 1.09
CA GLY A 115 2.86 1.74 0.50
C GLY A 115 2.93 1.73 -1.02
N TYR A 116 3.18 0.55 -1.59
CA TYR A 116 3.33 0.38 -3.03
C TYR A 116 2.47 -0.74 -3.57
N SER A 117 2.07 -0.64 -4.84
CA SER A 117 1.23 -1.64 -5.53
C SER A 117 -0.02 -1.98 -4.70
N ALA A 118 -0.21 -3.22 -4.24
CA ALA A 118 -1.29 -3.61 -3.33
C ALA A 118 -1.43 -2.71 -2.09
N GLY A 119 -0.31 -2.28 -1.48
CA GLY A 119 -0.32 -1.35 -0.36
C GLY A 119 -0.86 0.04 -0.71
N ALA A 120 -0.76 0.46 -1.98
CA ALA A 120 -1.42 1.67 -2.45
C ALA A 120 -2.88 1.41 -2.83
N ALA A 121 -3.15 0.33 -3.55
CA ALA A 121 -4.48 -0.04 -4.05
C ALA A 121 -5.49 -0.27 -2.92
N VAL A 122 -5.08 -0.87 -1.78
CA VAL A 122 -5.96 -1.17 -0.64
C VAL A 122 -6.61 0.07 -0.02
N LEU A 123 -6.03 1.26 -0.22
CA LEU A 123 -6.59 2.53 0.26
C LEU A 123 -7.81 3.02 -0.53
N SER A 124 -8.10 2.40 -1.67
CA SER A 124 -9.29 2.65 -2.49
C SER A 124 -10.59 2.44 -1.70
N PRO A 125 -11.71 3.07 -2.11
CA PRO A 125 -13.02 2.80 -1.51
C PRO A 125 -13.60 1.44 -1.94
N ASP A 126 -13.32 1.02 -3.17
CA ASP A 126 -13.77 -0.25 -3.75
C ASP A 126 -12.59 -0.93 -4.47
N LEU A 127 -12.48 -2.25 -4.26
CA LEU A 127 -11.47 -3.14 -4.82
C LEU A 127 -12.08 -4.13 -5.81
N SER A 128 -13.37 -4.00 -6.15
CA SER A 128 -14.05 -4.94 -7.06
C SER A 128 -13.37 -4.96 -8.43
N ALA A 129 -12.92 -3.80 -8.92
CA ALA A 129 -12.14 -3.68 -10.15
C ALA A 129 -10.73 -4.29 -10.05
N VAL A 130 -10.13 -4.30 -8.85
CA VAL A 130 -8.79 -4.88 -8.61
C VAL A 130 -8.82 -6.41 -8.73
N ALA A 131 -9.98 -7.06 -8.55
CA ALA A 131 -10.15 -8.50 -8.75
C ALA A 131 -9.86 -8.99 -10.19
N GLU A 132 -9.76 -8.08 -11.17
CA GLU A 132 -9.36 -8.41 -12.54
C GLU A 132 -7.85 -8.57 -12.71
N VAL A 133 -7.05 -8.02 -11.78
CA VAL A 133 -5.58 -8.00 -11.88
C VAL A 133 -4.91 -8.70 -10.71
N ASP A 134 -5.55 -8.76 -9.54
CA ASP A 134 -5.13 -9.56 -8.40
C ASP A 134 -6.14 -10.69 -8.16
N ASP A 135 -5.66 -11.93 -8.03
CA ASP A 135 -6.51 -13.10 -7.80
C ASP A 135 -7.17 -13.05 -6.39
N PRO A 136 -8.50 -12.89 -6.28
CA PRO A 136 -9.18 -12.87 -4.98
C PRO A 136 -9.29 -14.26 -4.35
N SER A 137 -9.07 -15.34 -5.11
CA SER A 137 -9.22 -16.72 -4.64
C SER A 137 -8.08 -17.20 -3.73
N VAL A 138 -7.01 -16.42 -3.60
CA VAL A 138 -5.92 -16.66 -2.65
C VAL A 138 -6.38 -16.60 -1.18
N VAL A 139 -7.57 -16.06 -0.93
CA VAL A 139 -8.25 -16.08 0.37
C VAL A 139 -9.65 -16.69 0.25
N ALA A 140 -10.10 -17.38 1.30
CA ALA A 140 -11.39 -18.08 1.29
C ALA A 140 -12.62 -17.15 1.26
N SER A 141 -12.47 -15.90 1.71
CA SER A 141 -13.55 -14.91 1.79
C SER A 141 -13.01 -13.53 1.45
N PRO A 142 -12.79 -13.22 0.16
CA PRO A 142 -12.20 -11.96 -0.27
C PRO A 142 -13.11 -10.79 0.09
N ILE A 143 -12.50 -9.72 0.59
CA ILE A 143 -13.19 -8.47 0.93
C ILE A 143 -12.92 -7.48 -0.21
N THR A 144 -13.98 -7.02 -0.88
CA THR A 144 -13.88 -6.06 -1.98
C THR A 144 -14.06 -4.61 -1.55
N ILE A 145 -14.48 -4.36 -0.30
CA ILE A 145 -14.51 -3.00 0.27
C ILE A 145 -13.10 -2.66 0.73
N GLY A 146 -12.50 -1.63 0.12
CA GLY A 146 -11.18 -1.15 0.52
C GLY A 146 -11.22 -0.30 1.79
N LEU A 147 -10.10 0.33 2.14
CA LEU A 147 -10.02 1.14 3.36
C LEU A 147 -10.72 2.49 3.24
N GLY A 148 -11.03 2.96 2.03
CA GLY A 148 -11.76 4.22 1.81
C GLY A 148 -11.02 5.47 2.27
N VAL A 149 -9.68 5.42 2.29
CA VAL A 149 -8.82 6.58 2.59
C VAL A 149 -8.71 7.48 1.37
N LEU A 150 -8.68 6.89 0.17
CA LEU A 150 -8.76 7.61 -1.10
C LEU A 150 -10.22 7.82 -1.50
N ASP A 151 -10.45 8.87 -2.28
CA ASP A 151 -11.78 9.25 -2.78
C ASP A 151 -12.24 8.44 -4.01
N ARG A 152 -11.32 7.67 -4.62
CA ARG A 152 -11.54 6.87 -5.82
C ARG A 152 -10.51 5.73 -5.90
N PRO A 153 -10.73 4.72 -6.76
CA PRO A 153 -9.78 3.63 -6.95
C PRO A 153 -8.39 4.11 -7.34
N LEU A 154 -7.35 3.41 -6.90
CA LEU A 154 -5.98 3.59 -7.36
C LEU A 154 -5.53 2.36 -8.16
N ILE A 155 -5.15 2.58 -9.41
CA ILE A 155 -4.63 1.56 -10.32
C ILE A 155 -3.14 1.82 -10.56
N PRO A 156 -2.24 0.96 -10.04
CA PRO A 156 -0.79 1.11 -10.22
C PRO A 156 -0.32 0.56 -11.58
N HIS A 157 0.99 0.61 -11.82
CA HIS A 157 1.70 -0.06 -12.93
C HIS A 157 1.28 0.32 -14.36
N ILE A 158 0.60 1.46 -14.54
CA ILE A 158 0.10 1.85 -15.85
C ILE A 158 1.26 2.15 -16.82
N GLY A 159 1.16 1.55 -18.01
CA GLY A 159 2.18 1.65 -19.05
C GLY A 159 3.38 0.72 -18.85
N GLY A 160 3.37 -0.16 -17.85
CA GLY A 160 4.36 -1.24 -17.73
C GLY A 160 4.23 -2.26 -18.87
N SER A 161 5.34 -2.84 -19.29
CA SER A 161 5.39 -3.85 -20.37
C SER A 161 5.43 -5.30 -19.87
N TYR A 162 5.38 -5.50 -18.56
CA TYR A 162 5.25 -6.80 -17.89
C TYR A 162 3.77 -7.11 -17.60
N ASP A 163 3.47 -8.35 -17.23
CA ASP A 163 2.09 -8.87 -17.12
C ASP A 163 1.18 -7.97 -16.27
N ASP A 164 1.58 -7.64 -15.03
CA ASP A 164 0.79 -6.76 -14.15
C ASP A 164 0.59 -5.36 -14.76
N GLY A 165 1.62 -4.81 -15.41
CA GLY A 165 1.54 -3.50 -16.07
C GLY A 165 0.60 -3.50 -17.28
N ILE A 166 0.60 -4.58 -18.06
CA ILE A 166 -0.34 -4.77 -19.18
C ILE A 166 -1.77 -4.89 -18.65
N ALA A 167 -1.98 -5.72 -17.62
CA ALA A 167 -3.28 -5.96 -17.02
C ALA A 167 -3.85 -4.68 -16.37
N CYS A 168 -3.05 -3.97 -15.57
CA CYS A 168 -3.45 -2.71 -14.95
C CYS A 168 -3.72 -1.60 -15.99
N THR A 169 -2.96 -1.57 -17.09
CA THR A 169 -3.22 -0.63 -18.19
C THR A 169 -4.56 -0.92 -18.88
N ALA A 170 -4.88 -2.20 -19.10
CA ALA A 170 -6.17 -2.60 -19.66
C ALA A 170 -7.32 -2.23 -18.73
N LEU A 171 -7.17 -2.50 -17.43
CA LEU A 171 -8.13 -2.14 -16.38
C LEU A 171 -8.37 -0.62 -16.33
N SER A 172 -7.30 0.18 -16.29
CA SER A 172 -7.39 1.65 -16.30
C SER A 172 -8.16 2.17 -17.51
N ARG A 173 -7.90 1.62 -18.71
CA ARG A 173 -8.64 1.99 -19.94
C ARG A 173 -10.11 1.61 -19.87
N ARG A 174 -10.44 0.44 -19.34
CA ARG A 174 -11.82 -0.02 -19.15
C ARG A 174 -12.59 0.91 -18.21
N LEU A 175 -12.03 1.20 -17.04
CA LEU A 175 -12.62 2.14 -16.07
C LEU A 175 -12.86 3.52 -16.68
N ALA A 176 -11.89 4.04 -17.44
CA ALA A 176 -12.03 5.32 -18.14
C ALA A 176 -13.16 5.30 -19.18
N ALA A 177 -13.30 4.20 -19.95
CA ALA A 177 -14.39 4.03 -20.92
C ALA A 177 -15.77 3.95 -20.27
N GLU A 178 -15.85 3.46 -19.03
CA GLU A 178 -17.06 3.41 -18.21
C GLU A 178 -17.34 4.72 -17.46
N GLY A 179 -16.48 5.74 -17.59
CA GLY A 179 -16.61 7.01 -16.88
C GLY A 179 -16.21 6.97 -15.40
N ILE A 180 -15.53 5.90 -14.97
CA ILE A 180 -15.05 5.72 -13.59
C ILE A 180 -13.70 6.43 -13.43
N THR A 181 -13.70 7.54 -12.71
CA THR A 181 -12.45 8.25 -12.36
C THR A 181 -11.64 7.42 -11.38
N HIS A 182 -10.32 7.37 -11.57
CA HIS A 182 -9.40 6.64 -10.70
C HIS A 182 -8.04 7.35 -10.68
N HIS A 183 -7.27 7.14 -9.62
CA HIS A 183 -5.85 7.49 -9.56
C HIS A 183 -5.09 6.50 -10.43
N ALA A 184 -4.41 7.01 -11.45
CA ALA A 184 -3.65 6.23 -12.41
C ALA A 184 -2.16 6.49 -12.17
N LEU A 185 -1.45 5.52 -11.60
CA LEU A 185 0.00 5.64 -11.33
C LEU A 185 0.79 4.79 -12.31
N ARG A 186 1.84 5.39 -12.86
CA ARG A 186 2.85 4.68 -13.65
C ARG A 186 4.07 4.41 -12.78
N ASP A 187 4.84 3.38 -13.11
CA ASP A 187 6.10 3.08 -12.39
C ASP A 187 7.03 4.29 -12.31
N GLY A 188 7.65 4.50 -11.16
CA GLY A 188 8.48 5.69 -10.88
C GLY A 188 7.69 6.95 -10.47
N GLU A 189 6.37 6.99 -10.64
CA GLU A 189 5.55 8.08 -10.11
C GLU A 189 5.15 7.82 -8.66
N ALA A 190 4.86 8.89 -7.92
CA ALA A 190 4.35 8.80 -6.56
C ALA A 190 3.11 9.68 -6.37
N LEU A 191 2.11 9.19 -5.66
CA LEU A 191 0.99 9.99 -5.19
C LEU A 191 1.22 10.31 -3.70
N VAL A 192 1.38 11.59 -3.37
CA VAL A 192 1.89 12.02 -2.07
C VAL A 192 0.99 13.07 -1.43
N SER A 193 0.82 13.01 -0.11
CA SER A 193 0.27 14.09 0.71
C SER A 193 1.12 14.29 1.97
N LEU A 194 1.33 15.55 2.35
CA LEU A 194 2.06 15.96 3.55
C LEU A 194 1.14 16.80 4.46
N GLY A 195 -0.04 16.29 4.80
CA GLY A 195 -1.02 17.03 5.61
C GLY A 195 -1.91 17.99 4.80
N GLY A 196 -1.94 17.83 3.47
CA GLY A 196 -2.71 18.66 2.55
C GLY A 196 -3.31 17.86 1.39
N GLU A 197 -3.45 18.47 0.23
CA GLU A 197 -3.96 17.80 -0.97
C GLU A 197 -3.02 16.69 -1.46
N LEU A 198 -3.60 15.62 -2.00
CA LEU A 198 -2.88 14.57 -2.72
C LEU A 198 -2.36 15.13 -4.04
N ARG A 199 -1.06 14.94 -4.31
CA ARG A 199 -0.39 15.39 -5.53
C ARG A 199 0.34 14.25 -6.21
N LEU A 200 0.21 14.17 -7.51
CA LEU A 200 1.04 13.28 -8.33
C LEU A 200 2.43 13.92 -8.49
N VAL A 201 3.46 13.13 -8.19
CA VAL A 201 4.87 13.48 -8.34
C VAL A 201 5.41 12.64 -9.51
N PRO A 202 6.01 13.29 -10.53
CA PRO A 202 6.52 12.59 -11.70
C PRO A 202 7.76 11.76 -11.35
N ARG A 203 8.12 10.88 -12.29
CA ARG A 203 9.36 10.09 -12.27
C ARG A 203 10.58 11.01 -12.17
N ARG A 204 11.59 10.58 -11.39
CA ARG A 204 12.90 11.25 -11.34
C ARG A 204 13.78 10.89 -12.54
#